data_AF-A0A935A2J5-F1
#
_entry.id   AF-A0A935A2J5-F1
#
_cell.length_a   1.000
_cell.length_b   1.000
_cell.length_c   1.000
_cell.angle_alpha   90.00
_cell.angle_beta   90.00
_cell.angle_gamma   90.00
#
_symmetry.space_group_name_H-M   'P 1'
#
loop_
_entity.id
_entity.type
_entity.pdbx_description
1 polymer ?
#
loop_
_entity_poly.entity_id
_entity_poly.type
_entity_poly.pdbx_seq_one_letter_code
_entity_poly.pdbx_strand_id
1 'polypeptide(L)'
;MFAIILLAVSFLLYPGWIIPAMRAGTNNLRAEYGFSLFSVFRRLLPAYGDLPAWALTAAFTTLLGYEWNASLRADSRRLYWAACLTLAATPLMGFRTGIENLAVLILPLALIFAVACDRWNRIGAALILLLTLLLFALPWALHLYMPALYQDLTRMVLYLFLPVFTVIGLYWIRWWAIRPPRVWADSL
;
A
#
# COMPACT_ATOMS: atom_id res chain seq x y z
N MET A 1 -19.09 9.41 12.33
CA MET A 1 -19.40 10.75 12.90
C MET A 1 -18.63 11.01 14.20
N PHE A 2 -18.71 10.14 15.21
CA PHE A 2 -17.97 10.28 16.48
C PHE A 2 -16.46 10.43 16.31
N ALA A 3 -15.83 9.61 15.45
CA ALA A 3 -14.39 9.70 15.18
C ALA A 3 -13.96 11.05 14.57
N ILE A 4 -14.82 11.66 13.74
CA ILE A 4 -14.52 12.97 13.12
C ILE A 4 -14.58 14.07 14.18
N ILE A 5 -15.55 13.99 15.09
CA ILE A 5 -15.68 14.92 16.22
C ILE A 5 -14.45 14.80 17.14
N LEU A 6 -14.05 13.58 17.50
CA LEU A 6 -12.84 13.34 18.30
C LEU A 6 -11.57 13.84 17.61
N LEU A 7 -11.45 13.64 16.30
CA LEU A 7 -10.31 14.13 15.52
C LEU A 7 -10.26 15.66 15.53
N ALA A 8 -11.40 16.32 15.29
CA ALA A 8 -11.50 17.77 15.32
C ALA A 8 -11.17 18.33 16.71
N VAL A 9 -11.70 17.72 17.77
CA VAL A 9 -11.40 18.09 19.16
C VAL A 9 -9.93 17.90 19.48
N SER A 10 -9.30 16.82 19.03
CA SER A 10 -7.85 16.58 19.21
C SER A 10 -7.00 17.71 18.61
N PHE A 11 -7.31 18.15 17.38
CA PHE A 11 -6.61 19.26 16.74
C PHE A 11 -6.87 20.61 17.41
N LEU A 12 -8.07 20.82 17.96
CA LEU A 12 -8.42 22.02 18.72
C LEU A 12 -7.74 22.08 20.09
N LEU A 13 -7.55 20.93 20.75
CA LEU A 13 -6.90 20.84 22.07
C LEU A 13 -5.38 21.08 21.99
N TYR A 14 -4.75 20.77 20.86
CA TYR A 14 -3.32 21.01 20.65
C TYR A 14 -3.07 21.85 19.40
N PRO A 15 -3.45 23.14 19.38
CA PRO A 15 -3.38 23.99 18.18
C PRO A 15 -1.95 24.20 17.67
N GLY A 16 -0.94 24.00 18.52
CA GLY A 16 0.47 24.08 18.17
C GLY A 16 1.01 22.89 17.37
N TRP A 17 0.20 21.86 17.07
CA TRP A 17 0.65 20.59 16.47
C TRP A 17 1.38 20.72 15.12
N ILE A 18 1.07 21.77 14.36
CA ILE A 18 1.60 21.99 13.01
C ILE A 18 3.13 22.13 13.03
N ILE A 19 3.68 22.92 13.96
CA ILE A 19 5.12 23.16 14.01
C ILE A 19 5.91 21.89 14.39
N PRO A 20 5.55 21.15 15.45
CA PRO A 20 6.13 19.84 15.75
C PRO A 20 6.01 18.85 14.60
N ALA A 21 4.86 18.79 13.92
CA ALA A 21 4.66 17.90 12.77
C ALA A 21 5.59 18.24 11.60
N MET A 22 5.72 19.52 11.24
CA MET A 22 6.67 19.95 10.22
C MET A 22 8.11 19.69 10.64
N ARG A 23 8.47 19.95 11.91
CA ARG A 23 9.81 19.68 12.44
C ARG A 23 10.15 18.19 12.37
N ALA A 24 9.21 17.32 12.76
CA ALA A 24 9.37 15.87 12.66
C ALA A 24 9.57 15.44 11.20
N GLY A 25 8.78 15.99 10.27
CA GLY A 25 8.96 15.77 8.83
C GLY A 25 10.35 16.16 8.34
N THR A 26 10.82 17.37 8.66
CA THR A 26 12.16 17.82 8.28
C THR A 26 13.27 16.99 8.92
N ASN A 27 13.10 16.55 10.17
CA ASN A 27 14.07 15.70 10.85
C ASN A 27 14.17 14.33 10.19
N ASN A 28 13.03 13.73 9.81
CA ASN A 28 13.01 12.44 9.09
C ASN A 28 13.69 12.54 7.72
N LEU A 29 13.49 13.66 7.00
CA LEU A 29 14.17 13.93 5.73
C LEU A 29 15.69 14.04 5.92
N ARG A 30 16.14 14.74 6.97
CA ARG A 30 17.57 14.93 7.28
C ARG A 30 18.24 13.66 7.79
N ALA A 31 17.53 12.85 8.56
CA ALA A 31 18.06 11.62 9.15
C ALA A 31 18.11 10.45 8.17
N GLU A 32 17.71 10.66 6.90
CA GLU A 32 17.56 9.58 5.91
C GLU A 32 16.76 8.40 6.47
N TYR A 33 15.69 8.70 7.19
CA TYR A 33 14.91 7.69 7.87
C TYR A 33 14.13 6.80 6.89
N GLY A 34 14.04 5.50 7.19
CA GLY A 34 13.25 4.52 6.43
C GLY A 34 13.92 3.99 5.16
N PHE A 35 13.10 3.45 4.26
CA PHE A 35 13.52 2.87 2.98
C PHE A 35 12.83 3.58 1.82
N SER A 36 13.49 3.57 0.66
CA SER A 36 12.93 4.02 -0.61
C SER A 36 13.17 2.97 -1.69
N LEU A 37 12.37 3.03 -2.76
CA LEU A 37 12.58 2.19 -3.93
C LEU A 37 14.02 2.29 -4.47
N PHE A 38 14.56 3.51 -4.55
CA PHE A 38 15.94 3.77 -4.98
C PHE A 38 16.96 3.09 -4.08
N SER A 39 16.83 3.23 -2.75
CA SER A 39 17.76 2.59 -1.81
C SER A 39 17.74 1.06 -1.90
N VAL A 40 16.57 0.47 -2.15
CA VAL A 40 16.44 -0.99 -2.29
C VAL A 40 17.08 -1.46 -3.60
N PHE A 41 16.79 -0.81 -4.73
CA PHE A 41 17.39 -1.21 -6.01
C PHE A 41 18.89 -0.95 -6.08
N ARG A 42 19.41 0.14 -5.50
CA ARG A 42 20.87 0.37 -5.41
C ARG A 42 21.57 -0.74 -4.64
N ARG A 43 20.92 -1.29 -3.60
CA ARG A 43 21.48 -2.38 -2.81
C ARG A 43 21.38 -3.74 -3.53
N LEU A 44 20.27 -3.98 -4.22
CA LEU A 44 20.04 -5.23 -4.97
C LEU A 44 20.83 -5.29 -6.29
N LEU A 45 21.00 -4.15 -6.96
CA LEU A 45 21.64 -4.01 -8.27
C LEU A 45 22.66 -2.86 -8.21
N PRO A 46 23.88 -3.09 -7.68
CA PRO A 46 24.86 -2.03 -7.43
C PRO A 46 25.26 -1.22 -8.66
N ALA A 47 25.27 -1.85 -9.85
CA ALA A 47 25.72 -1.22 -11.09
C ALA A 47 24.65 -0.34 -11.76
N TYR A 48 23.36 -0.71 -11.68
CA TYR A 48 22.30 -0.10 -12.49
C TYR A 48 21.01 0.17 -11.73
N GLY A 49 20.99 0.09 -10.40
CA GLY A 49 19.76 0.16 -9.58
C GLY A 49 18.91 1.43 -9.73
N ASP A 50 19.50 2.54 -10.20
CA ASP A 50 18.76 3.80 -10.41
C ASP A 50 17.82 3.74 -11.60
N LEU A 51 18.21 3.05 -12.68
CA LEU A 51 17.42 2.96 -13.91
C LEU A 51 16.08 2.23 -13.69
N PRO A 52 16.01 1.03 -13.09
CA PRO A 52 14.74 0.37 -12.81
C PRO A 52 13.93 1.12 -11.75
N ALA A 53 14.56 1.79 -10.78
CA ALA A 53 13.85 2.59 -9.78
C ALA A 53 13.13 3.79 -10.42
N TRP A 54 13.79 4.51 -11.33
CA TRP A 54 13.17 5.59 -12.11
C TRP A 54 12.08 5.07 -13.03
N ALA A 55 12.32 3.97 -13.75
CA ALA A 55 11.33 3.38 -14.64
C ALA A 55 10.05 3.00 -13.89
N LEU A 56 10.18 2.37 -12.73
CA LEU A 56 9.04 1.95 -11.90
C LEU A 56 8.32 3.15 -11.28
N THR A 57 9.06 4.16 -10.82
CA THR A 57 8.48 5.43 -10.33
C THR A 57 7.68 6.15 -11.41
N ALA A 58 8.23 6.28 -12.61
CA ALA A 58 7.55 6.89 -13.75
C ALA A 58 6.31 6.09 -14.16
N ALA A 59 6.41 4.76 -14.17
CA ALA A 59 5.28 3.87 -14.44
C ALA A 59 4.14 4.05 -13.42
N PHE A 60 4.43 4.05 -12.12
CA PHE A 60 3.38 4.29 -11.11
C PHE A 60 2.81 5.70 -11.16
N THR A 61 3.63 6.71 -11.46
CA THR A 61 3.17 8.10 -11.58
C THR A 61 2.19 8.25 -12.74
N THR A 62 2.54 7.74 -13.91
CA THR A 62 1.67 7.75 -15.11
C THR A 62 0.40 6.92 -14.90
N LEU A 63 0.52 5.74 -14.28
CA LEU A 63 -0.59 4.88 -13.91
C LEU A 63 -1.60 5.55 -12.98
N LEU A 64 -1.13 6.19 -11.91
CA LEU A 64 -2.00 6.93 -10.99
C LEU A 64 -2.65 8.14 -11.67
N GLY A 65 -1.89 8.89 -12.49
CA GLY A 65 -2.45 10.00 -13.26
C GLY A 65 -3.59 9.56 -14.16
N TYR A 66 -3.43 8.42 -14.84
CA TYR A 66 -4.49 7.83 -15.66
C TYR A 66 -5.71 7.40 -14.84
N GLU A 67 -5.53 6.66 -13.75
CA GLU A 67 -6.66 6.15 -12.96
C GLU A 67 -7.39 7.27 -12.21
N TRP A 68 -6.69 8.30 -11.73
CA TRP A 68 -7.32 9.48 -11.15
C TRP A 68 -8.14 10.25 -12.18
N ASN A 69 -7.59 10.54 -13.37
CA ASN A 69 -8.35 11.20 -14.44
C ASN A 69 -9.62 10.42 -14.80
N ALA A 70 -9.50 9.09 -14.86
CA ALA A 70 -10.60 8.22 -15.20
C ALA A 70 -11.61 8.02 -14.03
N SER A 71 -11.22 8.33 -12.78
CA SER A 71 -12.10 8.33 -11.62
C SER A 71 -12.98 9.58 -11.51
N LEU A 72 -12.56 10.72 -12.08
CA LEU A 72 -13.30 11.99 -12.03
C LEU A 72 -14.71 11.92 -12.62
N ARG A 73 -14.95 10.99 -13.54
CA ARG A 73 -16.23 10.82 -14.25
C ARG A 73 -16.90 9.48 -13.95
N ALA A 74 -16.43 8.74 -12.95
CA ALA A 74 -16.87 7.38 -12.68
C ALA A 74 -17.62 7.24 -11.35
N ASP A 75 -18.21 6.06 -11.14
CA ASP A 75 -18.88 5.72 -9.90
C ASP A 75 -17.95 5.76 -8.69
N SER A 76 -18.53 5.99 -7.50
CA SER A 76 -17.83 6.03 -6.22
C SER A 76 -16.90 4.83 -5.98
N ARG A 77 -17.26 3.63 -6.46
CA ARG A 77 -16.42 2.43 -6.40
C ARG A 77 -15.05 2.61 -7.05
N ARG A 78 -14.99 3.29 -8.20
CA ARG A 78 -13.73 3.54 -8.89
C ARG A 78 -12.85 4.52 -8.12
N LEU A 79 -13.46 5.52 -7.48
CA LEU A 79 -12.74 6.44 -6.60
C LEU A 79 -12.13 5.70 -5.40
N TYR A 80 -12.88 4.82 -4.74
CA TYR A 80 -12.36 4.00 -3.63
C TYR A 80 -11.19 3.12 -4.07
N TRP A 81 -11.31 2.45 -5.22
CA TRP A 81 -10.23 1.63 -5.77
C TRP A 81 -9.00 2.47 -6.14
N ALA A 82 -9.18 3.64 -6.77
CA ALA A 82 -8.08 4.55 -7.11
C ALA A 82 -7.37 5.12 -5.86
N ALA A 83 -8.13 5.43 -4.80
CA ALA A 83 -7.58 5.85 -3.52
C ALA A 83 -6.74 4.71 -2.88
N CYS A 84 -7.27 3.48 -2.86
CA CYS A 84 -6.54 2.31 -2.40
C CYS A 84 -5.26 2.05 -3.21
N LEU A 85 -5.33 2.21 -4.53
CA LEU A 85 -4.16 2.10 -5.41
C LEU A 85 -3.13 3.18 -5.12
N THR A 86 -3.57 4.42 -4.85
CA THR A 86 -2.67 5.51 -4.47
C THR A 86 -1.91 5.19 -3.19
N LEU A 87 -2.61 4.67 -2.16
CA LEU A 87 -1.97 4.23 -0.91
C LEU A 87 -0.94 3.12 -1.15
N ALA A 88 -1.29 2.12 -1.95
CA ALA A 88 -0.40 0.99 -2.28
C ALA A 88 0.81 1.38 -3.14
N ALA A 89 0.62 2.31 -4.07
CA ALA A 89 1.68 2.76 -4.99
C ALA A 89 2.64 3.77 -4.35
N THR A 90 2.22 4.54 -3.34
CA THR A 90 3.05 5.61 -2.75
C THR A 90 4.43 5.12 -2.26
N PRO A 91 4.57 3.99 -1.54
CA PRO A 91 5.88 3.45 -1.15
C PRO A 91 6.77 3.05 -2.34
N LEU A 92 6.16 2.79 -3.50
CA LEU A 92 6.81 2.41 -4.76
C LEU A 92 7.14 3.61 -5.65
N MET A 93 6.71 4.82 -5.28
CA MET A 93 7.05 6.06 -6.01
C MET A 93 8.42 6.63 -5.64
N GLY A 94 9.20 5.92 -4.82
CA GLY A 94 10.55 6.33 -4.45
C GLY A 94 10.63 7.29 -3.25
N PHE A 95 9.51 7.64 -2.63
CA PHE A 95 9.52 8.36 -1.35
C PHE A 95 10.14 7.49 -0.25
N ARG A 96 10.97 8.11 0.62
CA ARG A 96 11.49 7.45 1.81
C ARG A 96 10.40 7.32 2.87
N THR A 97 10.15 6.10 3.34
CA THR A 97 9.16 5.84 4.39
C THR A 97 9.61 4.69 5.29
N GLY A 98 9.23 4.76 6.57
CA GLY A 98 9.40 3.68 7.53
C GLY A 98 8.48 2.49 7.21
N ILE A 99 8.86 1.31 7.70
CA ILE A 99 8.06 0.07 7.57
C ILE A 99 6.75 0.20 8.35
N GLU A 100 6.77 0.94 9.47
CA GLU A 100 5.61 1.22 10.31
C GLU A 100 4.50 1.99 9.58
N ASN A 101 4.85 2.84 8.60
CA ASN A 101 3.87 3.58 7.81
C ASN A 101 3.12 2.67 6.83
N LEU A 102 3.64 1.46 6.54
CA LEU A 102 2.96 0.48 5.71
C LEU A 102 1.69 -0.07 6.38
N ALA A 103 1.45 0.22 7.67
CA ALA A 103 0.18 -0.07 8.34
C ALA A 103 -1.04 0.55 7.62
N VAL A 104 -0.85 1.66 6.88
CA VAL A 104 -1.90 2.28 6.06
C VAL A 104 -2.41 1.33 4.96
N LEU A 105 -1.61 0.34 4.55
CA LEU A 105 -1.97 -0.67 3.56
C LEU A 105 -3.04 -1.66 4.05
N ILE A 106 -3.45 -1.59 5.33
CA ILE A 106 -4.61 -2.32 5.83
C ILE A 106 -5.88 -1.93 5.06
N LEU A 107 -6.04 -0.65 4.65
CA LEU A 107 -7.19 -0.21 3.87
C LEU A 107 -7.30 -0.92 2.50
N PRO A 108 -6.26 -0.89 1.63
CA PRO A 108 -6.31 -1.62 0.37
C PRO A 108 -6.39 -3.14 0.56
N LEU A 109 -5.78 -3.72 1.59
CA LEU A 109 -5.92 -5.15 1.92
C LEU A 109 -7.36 -5.52 2.27
N ALA A 110 -8.04 -4.70 3.08
CA ALA A 110 -9.44 -4.91 3.42
C ALA A 110 -10.33 -4.92 2.16
N LEU A 111 -10.08 -4.02 1.21
CA LEU A 111 -10.78 -4.01 -0.08
C LEU A 111 -10.52 -5.29 -0.88
N ILE A 112 -9.27 -5.77 -0.93
CA ILE A 112 -8.90 -7.02 -1.60
C ILE A 112 -9.66 -8.20 -0.99
N PHE A 113 -9.67 -8.32 0.33
CA PHE A 113 -10.34 -9.43 1.02
C PHE A 113 -11.86 -9.38 0.89
N ALA A 114 -12.47 -8.19 0.97
CA ALA A 114 -13.91 -8.04 0.79
C ALA A 114 -14.34 -8.52 -0.61
N VAL A 115 -13.66 -8.04 -1.66
CA VAL A 115 -13.99 -8.41 -3.05
C VAL A 115 -13.70 -9.90 -3.32
N ALA A 116 -12.62 -10.45 -2.75
CA ALA A 116 -12.30 -11.87 -2.88
C ALA A 116 -13.33 -12.78 -2.19
N CYS A 117 -13.85 -12.36 -1.03
CA CYS A 117 -14.88 -13.08 -0.28
C CYS A 117 -16.20 -13.11 -1.06
N ASP A 118 -16.66 -11.94 -1.50
CA ASP A 118 -17.91 -11.79 -2.26
C ASP A 118 -17.90 -12.61 -3.56
N ARG A 119 -16.73 -12.72 -4.20
CA ARG A 119 -16.62 -13.39 -5.49
C ARG A 119 -16.58 -14.92 -5.39
N TRP A 120 -15.88 -15.45 -4.39
CA TRP A 120 -15.68 -16.90 -4.25
C TRP A 120 -16.27 -17.41 -2.95
N ASN A 121 -17.60 -17.58 -2.87
CA ASN A 121 -18.24 -18.00 -1.62
C ASN A 121 -17.74 -19.36 -1.08
N ARG A 122 -17.36 -20.32 -1.96
CA ARG A 122 -16.85 -21.65 -1.54
C ARG A 122 -15.34 -21.71 -1.28
N ILE A 123 -14.53 -20.94 -2.01
CA ILE A 123 -13.05 -21.01 -1.97
C ILE A 123 -12.44 -19.75 -1.34
N GLY A 124 -13.20 -18.67 -1.25
CA GLY A 124 -12.79 -17.36 -0.77
C GLY A 124 -12.31 -17.39 0.67
N ALA A 125 -12.95 -18.17 1.54
CA ALA A 125 -12.48 -18.36 2.92
C ALA A 125 -11.07 -19.00 2.96
N ALA A 126 -10.85 -20.06 2.17
CA ALA A 126 -9.54 -20.71 2.08
C ALA A 126 -8.47 -19.81 1.44
N LEU A 127 -8.86 -19.06 0.40
CA LEU A 127 -7.99 -18.08 -0.26
C LEU A 127 -7.60 -16.94 0.70
N ILE A 128 -8.55 -16.35 1.43
CA ILE A 128 -8.30 -15.29 2.41
C ILE A 128 -7.41 -15.82 3.53
N LEU A 129 -7.67 -17.05 4.01
CA LEU A 129 -6.81 -17.70 5.00
C LEU A 129 -5.40 -17.87 4.46
N LEU A 130 -5.23 -18.34 3.22
CA LEU A 130 -3.92 -18.49 2.57
C LEU A 130 -3.21 -17.13 2.43
N LEU A 131 -3.89 -16.10 1.94
CA LEU A 131 -3.29 -14.76 1.77
C LEU A 131 -2.91 -14.14 3.13
N THR A 132 -3.75 -14.33 4.15
CA THR A 132 -3.47 -13.86 5.52
C THR A 132 -2.30 -14.62 6.12
N LEU A 133 -2.26 -15.95 5.95
CA LEU A 133 -1.15 -16.79 6.37
C LEU A 133 0.13 -16.37 5.66
N LEU A 134 0.09 -16.11 4.36
CA LEU A 134 1.25 -15.63 3.60
C LEU A 134 1.73 -14.28 4.12
N LEU A 135 0.82 -13.31 4.30
CA LEU A 135 1.16 -11.97 4.78
C LEU A 135 1.75 -11.96 6.19
N PHE A 136 1.34 -12.90 7.04
CA PHE A 136 1.81 -12.97 8.42
C PHE A 136 3.02 -13.90 8.56
N ALA A 137 2.96 -15.10 8.02
CA ALA A 137 4.00 -16.11 8.16
C ALA A 137 5.28 -15.74 7.38
N LEU A 138 5.18 -15.12 6.20
CA LEU A 138 6.37 -14.82 5.39
C LEU A 138 7.30 -13.80 6.08
N PRO A 139 6.82 -12.66 6.63
CA PRO A 139 7.67 -11.77 7.40
C PRO A 139 8.31 -12.41 8.62
N TRP A 140 7.55 -13.22 9.36
CA TRP A 140 8.06 -13.93 10.53
C TRP A 140 9.10 -14.99 10.16
N ALA A 141 8.86 -15.77 9.11
CA ALA A 141 9.81 -16.76 8.61
C ALA A 141 11.12 -16.08 8.18
N LEU A 142 11.04 -15.01 7.39
CA LEU A 142 12.23 -14.25 6.98
C LEU A 142 12.95 -13.64 8.18
N HIS A 143 12.25 -13.19 9.21
CA HIS A 143 12.88 -12.64 10.41
C HIS A 143 13.60 -13.70 11.25
N LEU A 144 13.00 -14.87 11.43
CA LEU A 144 13.52 -15.94 12.30
C LEU A 144 14.64 -16.75 11.65
N TYR A 145 14.55 -16.99 10.34
CA TYR A 145 15.46 -17.91 9.64
C TYR A 145 16.62 -17.21 8.92
N MET A 146 16.58 -15.88 8.72
CA MET A 146 17.71 -15.18 8.07
C MET A 146 18.86 -14.90 9.05
N PRO A 147 20.11 -15.20 8.64
CA PRO A 147 21.29 -14.84 9.41
C PRO A 147 21.40 -13.33 9.66
N ALA A 148 22.04 -12.96 10.77
CA ALA A 148 22.29 -11.56 11.16
C ALA A 148 22.94 -10.72 10.03
N LEU A 149 23.82 -11.34 9.25
CA LEU A 149 24.50 -10.73 8.10
C LEU A 149 23.53 -10.19 7.04
N TYR A 150 22.35 -10.80 6.89
CA TYR A 150 21.37 -10.45 5.86
C TYR A 150 20.20 -9.62 6.41
N GLN A 151 20.22 -9.19 7.67
CA GLN A 151 19.07 -8.49 8.28
C GLN A 151 18.68 -7.21 7.55
N ASP A 152 19.64 -6.42 7.07
CA ASP A 152 19.35 -5.21 6.29
C ASP A 152 18.66 -5.53 4.97
N LEU A 153 19.15 -6.56 4.27
CA LEU A 153 18.54 -7.03 3.03
C LEU A 153 17.13 -7.56 3.28
N THR A 154 16.94 -8.33 4.35
CA THR A 154 15.63 -8.83 4.77
C THR A 154 14.65 -7.69 4.99
N ARG A 155 15.04 -6.64 5.72
CA ARG A 155 14.19 -5.45 5.95
C ARG A 155 13.81 -4.74 4.65
N MET A 156 14.74 -4.62 3.71
CA MET A 156 14.47 -4.04 2.38
C MET A 156 13.49 -4.88 1.56
N VAL A 157 13.63 -6.21 1.59
CA VAL A 157 12.70 -7.12 0.91
C VAL A 157 11.31 -7.06 1.55
N LEU A 158 11.22 -7.06 2.88
CA LEU A 158 9.96 -6.95 3.61
C LEU A 158 9.26 -5.62 3.34
N TYR A 159 10.02 -4.52 3.28
CA TYR A 159 9.51 -3.21 2.92
C TYR A 159 8.83 -3.22 1.53
N LEU A 160 9.42 -3.93 0.56
CA LEU A 160 8.94 -3.98 -0.81
C LEU A 160 7.82 -5.01 -1.01
N PHE A 161 7.83 -6.09 -0.23
CA PHE A 161 6.87 -7.19 -0.27
C PHE A 161 5.43 -6.70 -0.12
N LEU A 162 5.14 -5.94 0.93
CA LEU A 162 3.77 -5.55 1.26
C LEU A 162 3.16 -4.58 0.21
N PRO A 163 3.82 -3.48 -0.20
CA PRO A 163 3.34 -2.62 -1.27
C PRO A 163 3.14 -3.37 -2.60
N VAL A 164 4.11 -4.18 -3.03
CA VAL A 164 4.00 -4.93 -4.28
C VAL A 164 2.86 -5.94 -4.22
N PHE A 165 2.75 -6.69 -3.13
CA PHE A 165 1.63 -7.60 -2.91
C PHE A 165 0.28 -6.89 -3.00
N THR A 166 0.15 -5.71 -2.37
CA THR A 166 -1.10 -4.94 -2.40
C THR A 166 -1.42 -4.38 -3.78
N VAL A 167 -0.44 -3.87 -4.53
CA VAL A 167 -0.67 -3.43 -5.91
C VAL A 167 -1.12 -4.59 -6.79
N ILE A 168 -0.43 -5.74 -6.71
CA ILE A 168 -0.80 -6.94 -7.48
C ILE A 168 -2.22 -7.37 -7.10
N GLY A 169 -2.55 -7.42 -5.81
CA GLY A 169 -3.89 -7.75 -5.32
C GLY A 169 -4.95 -6.78 -5.83
N LEU A 170 -4.69 -5.47 -5.82
CA LEU A 170 -5.61 -4.45 -6.33
C LEU A 170 -5.84 -4.58 -7.84
N TYR A 171 -4.79 -4.87 -8.62
CA TYR A 171 -4.93 -5.10 -10.06
C TYR A 171 -5.65 -6.41 -10.38
N TRP A 172 -5.42 -7.45 -9.57
CA TRP A 172 -6.14 -8.70 -9.68
C TRP A 172 -7.65 -8.50 -9.48
N ILE A 173 -8.05 -7.75 -8.44
CA ILE A 173 -9.47 -7.47 -8.18
C ILE A 173 -10.07 -6.38 -9.07
N ARG A 174 -9.28 -5.66 -9.89
CA ARG A 174 -9.69 -4.46 -10.63
C ARG A 174 -10.99 -4.66 -11.39
N TRP A 175 -11.11 -5.78 -12.10
CA TRP A 175 -12.28 -6.09 -12.92
C TRP A 175 -13.53 -6.32 -12.09
N TRP A 176 -13.40 -6.93 -10.91
CA TRP A 176 -14.52 -7.23 -10.01
C TRP A 176 -14.91 -6.03 -9.14
N ALA A 177 -13.92 -5.22 -8.71
CA ALA A 177 -14.13 -4.05 -7.88
C ALA A 177 -14.80 -2.89 -8.64
N ILE A 178 -14.37 -2.65 -9.90
CA ILE A 178 -14.87 -1.53 -10.71
C ILE A 178 -16.16 -1.90 -11.46
N ARG A 179 -16.32 -3.16 -11.88
CA ARG A 179 -17.53 -3.65 -12.57
C ARG A 179 -17.99 -4.98 -11.98
N PRO A 180 -18.71 -4.98 -10.85
CA PRO A 180 -19.35 -6.20 -10.38
C PRO A 180 -20.30 -6.69 -11.50
N PRO A 181 -20.24 -7.96 -11.92
CA PRO A 181 -21.22 -8.49 -12.87
C PRO A 181 -22.59 -8.38 -12.21
N ARG A 182 -23.46 -7.56 -12.80
CA ARG A 182 -24.87 -7.45 -12.37
C ARG A 182 -25.49 -8.83 -12.49
N VAL A 183 -25.75 -9.48 -11.37
CA VAL A 183 -26.62 -10.64 -11.36
C VAL A 183 -28.03 -10.10 -11.62
N TRP A 184 -28.79 -10.72 -12.52
CA TRP A 184 -30.18 -10.30 -12.79
C TRP A 184 -31.08 -10.24 -11.54
N ALA A 185 -30.64 -10.86 -10.44
CA ALA A 185 -31.28 -10.80 -9.13
C ALA A 185 -31.20 -9.41 -8.44
N ASP A 186 -30.26 -8.53 -8.82
CA ASP A 186 -30.16 -7.17 -8.27
C ASP A 186 -31.16 -6.18 -8.91
N SER A 187 -31.99 -6.64 -9.87
CA SER A 187 -32.98 -5.83 -10.60
C SER A 187 -34.45 -6.16 -10.29
N LEU A 188 -34.70 -6.98 -9.27
CA LEU A 188 -36.03 -7.25 -8.70
C LEU A 188 -36.13 -6.64 -7.31
#